data_AF-A0A563DZX8-F1
#
_entry.id   AF-A0A563DZX8-F1
#
_cell.length_a   1.000
_cell.length_b   1.000
_cell.length_c   1.000
_cell.angle_alpha   90.00
_cell.angle_beta   90.00
_cell.angle_gamma   90.00
#
_symmetry.space_group_name_H-M   'P 1'
#
loop_
_entity.id
_entity.type
_entity.pdbx_description
1 polymer ?
#
loop_
_entity_poly.entity_id
_entity_poly.type
_entity_poly.pdbx_seq_one_letter_code
_entity_poly.pdbx_strand_id
1 'polypeptide(L)'
;MTTQFRTSPGSLMPNERLVSYDGNLLTGVRDRAASVLALVAVRTWPSAELNTLVRYLRTIVLPRLREETFSIHGEVGSEWVATAQANYERLSTLTARLERAEPAICPHLQLRHVVEEILRLLIGIDSCGEVFSSTAAF
;
A
#
# COMPACT_ATOMS: atom_id res chain seq x y z
N MET A 1 8.66 52.32 -4.70
CA MET A 1 7.65 51.24 -4.63
C MET A 1 8.39 49.92 -4.70
N THR A 2 8.46 49.19 -3.61
CA THR A 2 9.29 47.98 -3.45
C THR A 2 8.38 46.76 -3.50
N THR A 3 8.44 46.00 -4.59
CA THR A 3 7.64 44.78 -4.74
C THR A 3 8.39 43.63 -4.07
N GLN A 4 7.92 43.22 -2.88
CA GLN A 4 8.35 41.97 -2.25
C GLN A 4 7.74 40.79 -3.03
N PHE A 5 8.56 40.01 -3.71
CA PHE A 5 8.16 38.68 -4.17
C PHE A 5 8.18 37.73 -2.98
N ARG A 6 6.98 37.39 -2.52
CA ARG A 6 6.69 36.40 -1.49
C ARG A 6 7.14 35.02 -2.01
N THR A 7 8.18 34.45 -1.41
CA THR A 7 8.51 33.03 -1.57
C THR A 7 7.35 32.19 -1.03
N SER A 8 6.63 31.52 -1.93
CA SER A 8 5.60 30.54 -1.58
C SER A 8 6.22 29.37 -0.79
N PRO A 9 5.67 28.98 0.37
CA PRO A 9 6.11 27.80 1.07
C PRO A 9 5.45 26.56 0.42
N GLY A 10 6.26 25.54 0.09
CA GLY A 10 5.75 24.20 -0.20
C GLY A 10 5.71 23.80 -1.67
N SER A 11 6.83 23.91 -2.39
CA SER A 11 7.06 23.10 -3.59
C SER A 11 7.90 21.90 -3.18
N LEU A 12 7.24 20.89 -2.60
CA LEU A 12 7.84 19.55 -2.44
C LEU A 12 8.02 18.99 -3.85
N MET A 13 9.23 18.55 -4.16
CA MET A 13 9.54 17.93 -5.45
C MET A 13 8.59 16.74 -5.68
N PRO A 14 8.25 16.38 -6.94
CA PRO A 14 7.35 15.26 -7.23
C PRO A 14 7.76 13.97 -6.51
N ASN A 15 9.07 13.70 -6.42
CA ASN A 15 9.62 12.55 -5.71
C ASN A 15 9.44 12.63 -4.18
N GLU A 16 9.49 13.82 -3.57
CA GLU A 16 9.22 13.99 -2.12
C GLU A 16 7.73 13.82 -1.80
N ARG A 17 6.84 14.20 -2.72
CA ARG A 17 5.41 13.90 -2.61
C ARG A 17 5.14 12.41 -2.68
N LEU A 18 5.81 11.67 -3.56
CA LEU A 18 5.66 10.22 -3.70
C LEU A 18 6.12 9.48 -2.44
N VAL A 19 7.35 9.70 -1.98
CA VAL A 19 7.91 9.01 -0.79
C VAL A 19 7.14 9.32 0.50
N SER A 20 6.64 10.56 0.67
CA SER A 20 5.81 10.91 1.84
C SER A 20 4.36 10.41 1.75
N TYR A 21 3.81 10.23 0.55
CA TYR A 21 2.49 9.61 0.36
C TYR A 21 2.55 8.10 0.59
N ASP A 22 3.60 7.44 0.12
CA ASP A 22 3.79 5.99 0.25
C ASP A 22 4.02 5.58 1.71
N GLY A 23 4.78 6.39 2.46
CA GLY A 23 4.93 6.21 3.92
C GLY A 23 3.60 6.32 4.68
N ASN A 24 2.69 7.22 4.26
CA ASN A 24 1.36 7.37 4.87
C ASN A 24 0.42 6.23 4.50
N LEU A 25 0.52 5.70 3.27
CA LEU A 25 -0.24 4.53 2.83
C LEU A 25 0.17 3.28 3.62
N LEU A 26 1.47 3.01 3.70
CA LEU A 26 1.99 1.84 4.41
C LEU A 26 1.69 1.92 5.92
N THR A 27 1.84 3.10 6.51
CA THR A 27 1.42 3.34 7.90
C THR A 27 -0.08 3.09 8.08
N GLY A 28 -0.91 3.63 7.17
CA GLY A 28 -2.36 3.43 7.20
C GLY A 28 -2.80 1.97 7.08
N VAL A 29 -2.08 1.15 6.31
CA VAL A 29 -2.32 -0.31 6.26
C VAL A 29 -1.84 -0.98 7.54
N ARG A 30 -0.63 -0.66 8.02
CA ARG A 30 -0.05 -1.24 9.25
C ARG A 30 -0.95 -1.03 10.46
N ASP A 31 -1.44 0.18 10.68
CA ASP A 31 -2.30 0.50 11.82
C ASP A 31 -3.61 -0.32 11.80
N ARG A 32 -4.25 -0.41 10.63
CA ARG A 32 -5.50 -1.17 10.47
C ARG A 32 -5.26 -2.67 10.60
N ALA A 33 -4.16 -3.18 10.04
CA ALA A 33 -3.76 -4.57 10.17
C ALA A 33 -3.42 -4.94 11.62
N ALA A 34 -2.79 -4.03 12.37
CA ALA A 34 -2.47 -4.25 13.78
C ALA A 34 -3.74 -4.48 14.62
N SER A 35 -4.80 -3.71 14.41
CA SER A 35 -6.09 -3.91 15.09
C SER A 35 -6.71 -5.28 14.79
N VAL A 36 -6.67 -5.71 13.51
CA VAL A 36 -7.13 -7.05 13.11
C VAL A 36 -6.30 -8.15 13.79
N LEU A 37 -4.97 -8.02 13.76
CA LEU A 37 -4.06 -9.01 14.33
C LEU A 37 -4.17 -9.09 15.87
N ALA A 38 -4.41 -7.96 16.55
CA ALA A 38 -4.60 -7.92 17.99
C ALA A 38 -5.84 -8.71 18.42
N LEU A 39 -6.97 -8.52 17.74
CA LEU A 39 -8.21 -9.26 18.01
C LEU A 39 -8.08 -10.75 17.68
N VAL A 40 -7.41 -11.08 16.57
CA VAL A 40 -7.11 -12.48 16.22
C VAL A 40 -6.23 -13.15 17.27
N ALA A 41 -5.26 -12.44 17.85
CA ALA A 41 -4.38 -12.97 18.90
C ALA A 41 -5.16 -13.35 20.18
N VAL A 42 -6.24 -12.63 20.49
CA VAL A 42 -7.18 -12.96 21.58
C VAL A 42 -8.36 -13.81 21.12
N ARG A 43 -8.26 -14.46 19.95
CA ARG A 43 -9.26 -15.38 19.36
C ARG A 43 -10.64 -14.76 19.18
N THR A 44 -10.68 -13.44 18.96
CA THR A 44 -11.89 -12.69 18.68
C THR A 44 -11.96 -12.39 17.20
N TRP A 45 -13.14 -12.61 16.61
CA TRP A 45 -13.34 -12.34 15.19
C TRP A 45 -13.44 -10.82 14.92
N PRO A 46 -12.55 -10.24 14.10
CA PRO A 46 -12.38 -8.78 13.98
C PRO A 46 -13.26 -8.16 12.88
N SER A 47 -14.59 -8.34 12.93
CA SER A 47 -15.48 -7.92 11.82
C SER A 47 -15.31 -6.45 11.42
N ALA A 48 -15.28 -5.53 12.40
CA ALA A 48 -15.27 -4.09 12.12
C ALA A 48 -13.91 -3.62 11.60
N GLU A 49 -12.83 -4.13 12.19
CA GLU A 49 -11.45 -3.85 11.86
C GLU A 49 -11.09 -4.44 10.50
N LEU A 50 -11.54 -5.67 10.23
CA LEU A 50 -11.38 -6.32 8.93
C LEU A 50 -12.09 -5.53 7.83
N ASN A 51 -13.34 -5.10 8.06
CA ASN A 51 -14.05 -4.24 7.12
C ASN A 51 -13.33 -2.92 6.87
N THR A 52 -12.73 -2.34 7.92
CA THR A 52 -11.96 -1.10 7.81
C THR A 52 -10.69 -1.30 7.00
N LEU A 53 -9.96 -2.39 7.22
CA LEU A 53 -8.79 -2.77 6.45
C LEU A 53 -9.13 -3.03 4.97
N VAL A 54 -10.14 -3.87 4.70
CA VAL A 54 -10.59 -4.20 3.34
C VAL A 54 -11.03 -2.96 2.60
N ARG A 55 -11.82 -2.08 3.23
CA ARG A 55 -12.24 -0.81 2.62
C ARG A 55 -11.04 0.03 2.25
N TYR A 56 -10.09 0.21 3.16
CA TYR A 56 -8.88 1.01 2.90
C TYR A 56 -8.04 0.44 1.75
N LEU A 57 -7.85 -0.89 1.71
CA LEU A 57 -7.15 -1.57 0.62
C LEU A 57 -7.86 -1.35 -0.73
N ARG A 58 -9.19 -1.49 -0.76
CA ARG A 58 -9.98 -1.36 -2.00
C ARG A 58 -10.10 0.06 -2.51
N THR A 59 -10.28 1.04 -1.62
CA THR A 59 -10.60 2.41 -2.03
C THR A 59 -9.39 3.30 -2.15
N ILE A 60 -8.29 2.98 -1.45
CA ILE A 60 -7.10 3.83 -1.41
C ILE A 60 -5.91 3.10 -2.03
N VAL A 61 -5.54 1.93 -1.51
CA VAL A 61 -4.26 1.28 -1.85
C VAL A 61 -4.27 0.69 -3.27
N LEU A 62 -5.29 -0.10 -3.62
CA LEU A 62 -5.37 -0.74 -4.94
C LEU A 62 -5.49 0.27 -6.09
N PRO A 63 -6.37 1.29 -6.04
CA PRO A 63 -6.43 2.32 -7.08
C PRO A 63 -5.09 3.02 -7.26
N ARG A 64 -4.37 3.28 -6.17
CA ARG A 64 -3.09 3.96 -6.22
C ARG A 64 -1.99 3.13 -6.87
N LEU A 65 -1.82 1.87 -6.45
CA LEU A 65 -0.87 0.93 -7.09
C LEU A 65 -1.17 0.75 -8.57
N ARG A 66 -2.46 0.78 -8.94
CA ARG A 66 -2.88 0.73 -10.33
C ARG A 66 -2.41 1.98 -11.09
N GLU A 67 -2.67 3.19 -10.57
CA GLU A 67 -2.21 4.45 -11.16
C GLU A 67 -0.70 4.47 -11.37
N GLU A 68 0.08 3.99 -10.39
CA GLU A 68 1.54 3.88 -10.50
C GLU A 68 1.96 2.92 -11.60
N THR A 69 1.34 1.73 -11.66
CA THR A 69 1.63 0.74 -12.72
C THR A 69 1.36 1.30 -14.13
N PHE A 70 0.32 2.13 -14.29
CA PHE A 70 0.00 2.78 -15.56
C PHE A 70 0.86 4.01 -15.86
N SER A 71 1.29 4.76 -14.83
CA SER A 71 2.14 5.94 -15.00
C SER A 71 3.56 5.58 -15.48
N ILE A 72 3.97 4.33 -15.29
CA ILE A 72 5.32 3.85 -15.58
C ILE A 72 5.42 3.21 -16.98
N HIS A 73 4.29 3.08 -17.70
CA HIS A 73 4.25 2.72 -19.11
C HIS A 73 4.88 3.82 -19.98
N GLY A 74 6.21 3.76 -20.16
CA GLY A 74 6.95 4.65 -21.05
C GLY A 74 8.39 4.92 -20.63
N GLU A 75 8.71 4.78 -19.34
CA GLU A 75 10.00 5.20 -18.78
C GLU A 75 10.87 4.06 -18.22
N VAL A 76 10.30 2.86 -18.01
CA VAL A 76 10.98 1.73 -17.33
C VAL A 76 10.84 0.43 -18.12
N GLY A 77 11.84 -0.45 -18.04
CA GLY A 77 11.89 -1.73 -18.77
C GLY A 77 10.69 -2.66 -18.49
N SER A 78 10.37 -3.52 -19.47
CA SER A 78 9.19 -4.40 -19.46
C SER A 78 9.09 -5.35 -18.27
N GLU A 79 10.23 -5.74 -17.68
CA GLU A 79 10.31 -6.61 -16.51
C GLU A 79 9.75 -5.95 -15.23
N TRP A 80 9.96 -4.64 -15.09
CA TRP A 80 9.44 -3.87 -13.96
C TRP A 80 7.92 -3.76 -14.02
N VAL A 81 7.38 -3.46 -15.21
CA VAL A 81 5.94 -3.39 -15.46
C VAL A 81 5.28 -4.74 -15.15
N ALA A 82 5.90 -5.85 -15.55
CA ALA A 82 5.40 -7.18 -15.23
C ALA A 82 5.40 -7.45 -13.71
N THR A 83 6.41 -7.01 -12.98
CA THR A 83 6.50 -7.17 -11.52
C THR A 83 5.47 -6.30 -10.80
N ALA A 84 5.29 -5.04 -11.20
CA ALA A 84 4.29 -4.13 -10.65
C ALA A 84 2.87 -4.68 -10.87
N GLN A 85 2.59 -5.16 -12.08
CA GLN A 85 1.31 -5.80 -12.41
C GLN A 85 1.06 -7.06 -11.58
N ALA A 86 2.07 -7.94 -11.43
CA ALA A 86 1.96 -9.15 -10.62
C ALA A 86 1.71 -8.84 -9.13
N ASN A 87 2.38 -7.81 -8.60
CA ASN A 87 2.18 -7.34 -7.23
C ASN A 87 0.77 -6.78 -7.01
N TYR A 88 0.26 -5.98 -7.97
CA TYR A 88 -1.11 -5.49 -7.96
C TYR A 88 -2.13 -6.64 -7.96
N GLU A 89 -1.98 -7.62 -8.87
CA GLU A 89 -2.88 -8.77 -8.96
C GLU A 89 -2.88 -9.62 -7.69
N ARG A 90 -1.70 -9.83 -7.09
CA ARG A 90 -1.56 -10.55 -5.83
C ARG A 90 -2.26 -9.81 -4.69
N LEU A 91 -2.05 -8.50 -4.56
CA LEU A 91 -2.71 -7.71 -3.53
C LEU A 91 -4.24 -7.68 -3.71
N SER A 92 -4.70 -7.55 -4.95
CA SER A 92 -6.13 -7.59 -5.30
C SER A 92 -6.75 -8.93 -4.89
N THR A 93 -6.08 -10.04 -5.19
CA THR A 93 -6.51 -11.39 -4.81
C THR A 93 -6.59 -11.56 -3.29
N LEU A 94 -5.56 -11.13 -2.55
CA LEU A 94 -5.54 -11.20 -1.09
C LEU A 94 -6.65 -10.34 -0.47
N THR A 95 -6.90 -9.15 -1.03
CA THR A 95 -7.98 -8.26 -0.60
C THR A 95 -9.36 -8.92 -0.81
N ALA A 96 -9.59 -9.54 -1.96
CA ALA A 96 -10.81 -10.29 -2.25
C ALA A 96 -10.99 -11.55 -1.37
N ARG A 97 -9.90 -12.13 -0.86
CA ARG A 97 -9.95 -13.21 0.14
C ARG A 97 -10.34 -12.68 1.51
N LEU A 98 -9.80 -11.53 1.93
CA LEU A 98 -10.19 -10.88 3.19
C LEU A 98 -11.65 -10.45 3.19
N GLU A 99 -12.16 -9.93 2.07
CA GLU A 99 -13.56 -9.49 1.94
C GLU A 99 -14.56 -10.64 2.11
N ARG A 100 -14.18 -11.84 1.67
CA ARG A 100 -15.01 -13.06 1.81
C ARG A 100 -14.68 -13.84 3.09
N ALA A 101 -13.78 -13.35 3.93
CA ALA A 101 -13.42 -14.04 5.15
C ALA A 101 -14.56 -13.90 6.16
N GLU A 102 -15.03 -15.03 6.67
CA GLU A 102 -16.03 -15.10 7.72
C GLU A 102 -15.66 -16.23 8.71
N PRO A 103 -16.16 -16.18 9.96
CA PRO A 103 -15.74 -17.13 11.01
C PRO A 103 -15.98 -18.60 10.64
N ALA A 104 -17.01 -18.87 9.84
CA ALA A 104 -17.40 -20.22 9.43
C ALA A 104 -16.46 -20.84 8.38
N ILE A 105 -15.79 -20.01 7.58
CA ILE A 105 -15.00 -20.43 6.41
C ILE A 105 -13.50 -20.17 6.61
N CYS A 106 -13.14 -19.14 7.38
CA CYS A 106 -11.77 -18.67 7.55
C CYS A 106 -11.36 -18.76 9.03
N PRO A 107 -10.57 -19.78 9.43
CA PRO A 107 -10.03 -19.86 10.77
C PRO A 107 -9.15 -18.65 11.10
N HIS A 108 -9.09 -18.27 12.38
CA HIS A 108 -8.24 -17.19 12.89
C HIS A 108 -6.78 -17.25 12.38
N LEU A 109 -6.19 -18.44 12.32
CA LEU A 109 -4.83 -18.64 11.81
C LEU A 109 -4.72 -18.29 10.32
N GLN A 110 -5.71 -18.67 9.52
CA GLN A 110 -5.74 -18.36 8.09
C GLN A 110 -5.94 -16.86 7.87
N LEU A 111 -6.83 -16.22 8.63
CA LEU A 111 -7.01 -14.77 8.59
C LEU A 111 -5.71 -14.04 8.91
N ARG A 112 -5.01 -14.46 9.97
CA ARG A 112 -3.69 -13.93 10.35
C ARG A 112 -2.69 -14.04 9.18
N HIS A 113 -2.58 -15.21 8.57
CA HIS A 113 -1.64 -15.41 7.46
C HIS A 113 -1.93 -14.50 6.28
N VAL A 114 -3.20 -14.31 5.90
CA VAL A 114 -3.56 -13.42 4.78
C VAL A 114 -3.19 -11.96 5.11
N VAL A 115 -3.46 -11.50 6.34
CA VAL A 115 -3.10 -10.13 6.76
C VAL A 115 -1.59 -9.93 6.79
N GLU A 116 -0.82 -10.89 7.31
CA GLU A 116 0.64 -10.83 7.30
C GLU A 116 1.21 -10.87 5.87
N GLU A 117 0.61 -11.63 4.96
CA GLU A 117 1.03 -11.70 3.57
C GLU A 117 0.84 -10.36 2.86
N ILE A 118 -0.28 -9.67 3.10
CA ILE A 118 -0.52 -8.31 2.58
C ILE A 118 0.55 -7.34 3.09
N LEU A 119 0.88 -7.39 4.39
CA LEU A 119 1.92 -6.53 4.95
C LEU A 119 3.29 -6.79 4.33
N ARG A 120 3.69 -8.06 4.16
CA ARG A 120 4.96 -8.42 3.51
C ARG A 120 5.00 -7.95 2.07
N LEU A 121 3.91 -8.11 1.32
CA LEU A 121 3.82 -7.67 -0.07
C LEU A 121 4.00 -6.15 -0.18
N LEU A 122 3.30 -5.37 0.64
CA LEU A 122 3.39 -3.91 0.61
C LEU A 122 4.75 -3.38 1.07
N ILE A 123 5.38 -4.01 2.06
CA ILE A 123 6.76 -3.68 2.46
C ILE A 123 7.74 -3.98 1.33
N GLY A 124 7.58 -5.11 0.65
CA GLY A 124 8.41 -5.48 -0.50
C GLY A 124 8.27 -4.52 -1.68
N ILE A 125 7.06 -3.99 -1.92
CA ILE A 125 6.81 -2.97 -2.95
C ILE A 125 7.52 -1.65 -2.61
N ASP A 126 7.40 -1.19 -1.36
CA ASP A 126 8.05 0.04 -0.86
C ASP A 126 9.58 -0.01 -1.02
N SER A 127 10.19 -1.16 -0.68
CA SER A 127 11.64 -1.37 -0.81
C SER A 127 12.12 -1.40 -2.28
N CYS A 128 11.27 -1.74 -3.24
CA CYS A 128 11.61 -1.68 -4.67
C CYS A 128 11.60 -0.24 -5.22
N GLY A 129 10.86 0.68 -4.60
CA GLY A 129 10.81 2.10 -4.98
C GLY A 129 12.07 2.88 -4.59
N GLU A 130 12.69 2.55 -3.45
CA GLU A 130 13.88 3.26 -2.94
C GLU A 130 15.15 3.01 -3.75
N VAL A 131 15.29 1.82 -4.37
CA VAL A 131 16.54 1.40 -5.06
C VAL A 131 16.89 2.31 -6.27
N PHE A 132 15.93 3.04 -6.83
CA PHE A 132 16.15 3.84 -8.04
C PHE A 132 16.10 5.36 -7.84
N SER A 133 15.70 5.86 -6.65
CA SER A 133 15.82 7.30 -6.34
C SER A 133 17.29 7.75 -6.18
N SER A 134 18.23 6.81 -6.03
CA SER A 134 19.67 7.11 -5.89
C SER A 134 20.43 7.18 -7.23
N THR A 135 19.81 6.83 -8.36
CA THR A 135 20.51 6.74 -9.66
C THR A 135 20.28 7.95 -10.58
N ALA A 136 19.62 9.01 -10.09
CA ALA A 136 19.39 10.26 -10.84
C ALA A 136 20.42 11.37 -10.54
N ALA A 137 21.60 11.02 -10.02
CA ALA A 137 22.69 11.96 -9.76
C ALA A 137 24.03 11.44 -10.31
N PHE A 138 24.17 11.41 -11.63
CA PHE A 138 25.48 11.46 -12.30
C PHE A 138 25.37 12.24 -13.61
#